data_AF-A0A822YZS8-F1
#
_entry.id   AF-A0A822YZS8-F1
#
_cell.length_a   1.000
_cell.length_b   1.000
_cell.length_c   1.000
_cell.angle_alpha   90.00
_cell.angle_beta   90.00
_cell.angle_gamma   90.00
#
_symmetry.space_group_name_H-M   'P 1'
#
loop_
_entity.id
_entity.type
_entity.pdbx_description
1 polymer ?
#
loop_
_entity_poly.entity_id
_entity_poly.type
_entity_poly.pdbx_seq_one_letter_code
_entity_poly.pdbx_strand_id
1 'polypeptide(L)'
;MDLNLDAPHSMGTTIIGVTYDGGVVLGADSRTSTGMYVANRASDKITQLTDNVYLCRSGSAADSQIVSDYVRYFLQQHTIQLGQPATVKVAANLIRLLSYNNKV
;
A
#
# COMPACT_ATOMS: atom_id res chain seq x y z
N MET A 1 -27.53 13.17 -17.51
CA MET A 1 -26.66 12.60 -16.45
C MET A 1 -25.29 13.17 -16.73
N ASP A 2 -24.94 14.26 -16.04
CA ASP A 2 -23.64 14.88 -16.23
C ASP A 2 -22.61 14.05 -15.47
N LEU A 3 -21.97 13.11 -16.17
CA LEU A 3 -20.75 12.49 -15.68
C LEU A 3 -19.66 13.57 -15.73
N ASN A 4 -19.47 14.26 -14.62
CA ASN A 4 -18.31 15.11 -14.44
C ASN A 4 -17.05 14.21 -14.42
N LEU A 5 -16.41 14.07 -15.58
CA LEU A 5 -15.21 13.27 -15.78
C LEU A 5 -13.99 13.82 -15.05
N ASP A 6 -14.04 15.08 -14.61
CA ASP A 6 -12.96 15.79 -13.93
C ASP A 6 -13.09 15.73 -12.39
N ALA A 7 -14.14 15.08 -11.87
CA ALA A 7 -14.31 14.91 -10.43
C ALA A 7 -13.21 13.97 -9.86
N PRO A 8 -12.60 14.31 -8.71
CA PRO A 8 -11.61 13.45 -8.08
C PRO A 8 -12.14 12.02 -7.92
N HIS A 9 -11.43 11.04 -8.47
CA HIS A 9 -11.80 9.64 -8.36
C HIS A 9 -11.72 9.19 -6.90
N SER A 10 -12.86 9.20 -6.21
CA SER A 10 -12.98 8.64 -4.87
C SER A 10 -12.98 7.11 -4.97
N MET A 11 -11.80 6.52 -4.82
CA MET A 11 -11.62 5.07 -4.75
C MET A 11 -11.81 4.63 -3.29
N GLY A 12 -13.06 4.56 -2.85
CA GLY A 12 -13.42 4.24 -1.48
C GLY A 12 -12.68 2.98 -0.99
N THR A 13 -11.83 3.15 0.02
CA THR A 13 -11.01 2.09 0.61
C THR A 13 -11.01 2.25 2.11
N THR A 14 -11.21 1.14 2.83
CA THR A 14 -11.11 1.10 4.28
C THR A 14 -10.04 0.09 4.66
N ILE A 15 -9.07 0.57 5.44
CA ILE A 15 -7.93 -0.21 5.94
C ILE A 15 -7.88 0.00 7.45
N ILE A 16 -7.57 -1.06 8.19
CA ILE A 16 -7.34 -1.03 9.64
C ILE A 16 -6.08 -1.81 9.99
N GLY A 17 -5.34 -1.33 10.98
CA GLY A 17 -4.25 -2.03 11.61
C GLY A 17 -4.39 -1.95 13.13
N VAL A 18 -4.27 -3.08 13.83
CA VAL A 18 -4.39 -3.16 15.28
C VAL A 18 -3.19 -3.92 15.85
N THR A 19 -2.58 -3.37 16.89
CA THR A 19 -1.49 -4.03 17.63
C THR A 19 -2.07 -4.83 18.80
N TYR A 20 -1.49 -5.98 19.09
CA TYR A 20 -1.83 -6.80 20.25
C TYR A 20 -0.56 -7.47 20.81
N ASP A 21 -0.67 -8.07 22.00
CA ASP A 21 0.43 -8.83 22.58
C ASP A 21 0.69 -10.11 21.74
N GLY A 22 1.79 -10.11 21.00
CA GLY A 22 2.13 -11.16 20.04
C GLY A 22 2.14 -10.72 18.57
N GLY A 23 1.74 -9.48 18.24
CA GLY A 23 1.92 -8.96 16.88
C GLY A 23 0.93 -7.88 16.44
N VAL A 24 0.55 -7.95 15.16
CA VAL A 24 -0.38 -7.01 14.52
C VAL A 24 -1.40 -7.75 13.65
N VAL A 25 -2.61 -7.19 13.56
CA VAL A 25 -3.65 -7.62 12.63
C VAL A 25 -3.88 -6.49 11.62
N LEU A 26 -3.87 -6.83 10.34
CA LEU A 26 -4.20 -5.92 9.25
C LEU A 26 -5.51 -6.37 8.60
N GLY A 27 -6.40 -5.43 8.32
CA GLY A 27 -7.66 -5.67 7.63
C GLY A 27 -7.88 -4.63 6.53
N ALA A 28 -8.43 -5.06 5.41
CA ALA A 28 -8.82 -4.17 4.32
C ALA A 28 -10.10 -4.67 3.67
N ASP A 29 -10.93 -3.76 3.18
CA ASP A 29 -12.05 -4.12 2.33
C ASP A 29 -11.58 -4.55 0.94
N SER A 30 -12.37 -5.36 0.23
CA SER A 30 -12.01 -5.91 -1.08
C SER A 30 -12.59 -5.13 -2.27
N ARG A 31 -13.29 -4.02 -2.03
CA ARG A 31 -14.00 -3.25 -3.07
C ARG A 31 -13.08 -2.20 -3.68
N THR A 32 -13.08 -2.10 -5.01
CA THR A 32 -12.46 -0.98 -5.75
C THR A 32 -13.53 -0.32 -6.61
N SER A 33 -13.64 1.01 -6.52
CA SER A 33 -14.65 1.79 -7.24
C SER A 33 -14.04 2.84 -8.14
N THR A 34 -14.70 3.11 -9.26
CA THR A 34 -14.45 4.27 -10.13
C THR A 34 -15.67 5.17 -10.03
N GLY A 35 -15.62 6.17 -9.14
CA GLY A 35 -16.81 6.92 -8.74
C GLY A 35 -17.84 6.00 -8.08
N MET A 36 -19.07 6.00 -8.58
CA MET A 36 -20.16 5.17 -8.05
C MET A 36 -20.12 3.71 -8.56
N TYR A 37 -19.33 3.41 -9.59
CA TYR A 37 -19.25 2.08 -10.17
C TYR A 37 -18.26 1.20 -9.41
N VAL A 38 -18.68 -0.02 -9.03
CA VAL A 38 -17.79 -1.01 -8.41
C VAL A 38 -17.04 -1.76 -9.51
N ALA A 39 -15.78 -1.39 -9.72
CA ALA A 39 -14.90 -1.97 -10.73
C ALA A 39 -14.37 -3.36 -10.32
N ASN A 40 -14.11 -3.58 -9.02
CA ASN A 40 -13.67 -4.87 -8.49
C ASN A 40 -14.27 -5.11 -7.10
N ARG A 41 -14.65 -6.36 -6.78
CA ARG A 41 -15.17 -6.78 -5.48
C ARG A 41 -14.21 -7.67 -4.69
N ALA A 42 -13.11 -8.10 -5.30
CA ALA A 42 -12.13 -9.03 -4.73
C ALA A 42 -10.69 -8.51 -4.91
N SER A 43 -10.50 -7.21 -4.74
CA SER A 43 -9.17 -6.61 -4.80
C SER A 43 -8.40 -6.91 -3.52
N ASP A 44 -7.13 -7.32 -3.65
CA ASP A 44 -6.21 -7.40 -2.53
C ASP A 44 -5.48 -6.06 -2.32
N LYS A 45 -5.63 -5.52 -1.11
CA LYS A 45 -5.07 -4.23 -0.72
C LYS A 45 -3.95 -4.37 0.30
N ILE A 46 -3.66 -5.58 0.77
CA ILE A 46 -2.59 -5.88 1.72
C ILE A 46 -1.47 -6.57 0.95
N THR A 47 -0.31 -5.92 0.90
CA THR A 47 0.80 -6.34 0.07
C THR A 47 1.98 -6.72 0.94
N GLN A 48 2.45 -7.95 0.81
CA GLN A 48 3.66 -8.40 1.48
C GLN A 48 4.88 -7.67 0.90
N LEU A 49 5.72 -7.11 1.79
CA LEU A 49 7.00 -6.49 1.43
C LEU A 49 8.18 -7.41 1.81
N THR A 50 8.12 -8.01 2.99
CA THR A 50 9.07 -9.03 3.49
C THR A 50 8.30 -10.07 4.30
N ASP A 51 8.97 -11.09 4.82
CA ASP A 51 8.34 -12.13 5.65
C ASP A 51 7.61 -11.58 6.89
N ASN A 52 8.02 -10.42 7.39
CA ASN A 52 7.51 -9.79 8.60
C ASN A 52 6.98 -8.36 8.41
N VAL A 53 6.88 -7.86 7.18
CA VAL A 53 6.39 -6.51 6.89
C VAL A 53 5.36 -6.55 5.76
N TYR A 54 4.19 -5.99 6.03
CA TYR A 54 3.08 -5.85 5.09
C TYR A 54 2.68 -4.39 4.96
N LEU A 55 2.28 -4.00 3.76
CA LEU A 55 1.84 -2.65 3.40
C LEU A 55 0.38 -2.69 2.99
N CYS A 56 -0.44 -1.84 3.60
CA CYS A 56 -1.81 -1.63 3.15
C CYS A 56 -1.85 -0.45 2.16
N ARG A 57 -2.49 -0.66 1.01
CA ARG A 57 -2.50 0.30 -0.11
C ARG A 57 -3.89 0.93 -0.28
N SER A 58 -3.93 2.25 -0.42
CA SER A 58 -5.14 3.03 -0.70
C SER A 58 -4.87 4.15 -1.71
N GLY A 59 -5.93 4.69 -2.31
CA GLY A 59 -5.84 5.72 -3.34
C GLY A 59 -5.66 5.09 -4.72
N SER A 60 -4.85 5.73 -5.57
CA SER A 60 -4.54 5.22 -6.92
C SER A 60 -3.93 3.82 -6.82
N ALA A 61 -4.61 2.83 -7.42
CA ALA A 61 -4.17 1.44 -7.40
C ALA A 61 -2.82 1.28 -8.12
N ALA A 62 -2.63 1.95 -9.25
CA ALA A 62 -1.39 1.88 -10.02
C ALA A 62 -0.21 2.48 -9.25
N ASP A 63 -0.36 3.70 -8.72
CA ASP A 63 0.74 4.40 -8.04
C ASP A 63 1.17 3.65 -6.78
N SER A 64 0.19 3.25 -5.96
CA SER A 64 0.47 2.52 -4.72
C SER A 64 1.08 1.13 -4.97
N GLN A 65 0.74 0.47 -6.09
CA GLN A 65 1.36 -0.79 -6.49
C GLN A 65 2.83 -0.58 -6.88
N ILE A 66 3.12 0.40 -7.74
CA ILE A 66 4.50 0.68 -8.16
C ILE A 66 5.38 1.05 -6.97
N VAL A 67 4.89 1.91 -6.06
CA VAL A 67 5.63 2.24 -4.82
C VAL A 67 5.88 0.98 -4.00
N SER A 68 4.90 0.08 -3.85
CA SER A 68 5.08 -1.16 -3.11
C SER A 68 6.14 -2.09 -3.72
N ASP A 69 6.21 -2.15 -5.06
CA ASP A 69 7.15 -3.01 -5.77
C ASP A 69 8.59 -2.47 -5.65
N TYR A 70 8.78 -1.15 -5.78
CA TYR A 70 10.08 -0.51 -5.54
C TYR A 70 10.56 -0.72 -4.10
N VAL A 71 9.67 -0.53 -3.12
CA VAL A 71 10.01 -0.72 -1.71
C VAL A 71 10.41 -2.17 -1.45
N ARG A 72 9.66 -3.14 -1.97
CA ARG A 72 10.01 -4.56 -1.87
C ARG A 72 11.40 -4.83 -2.42
N TYR A 73 11.71 -4.33 -3.62
CA TYR A 73 13.02 -4.48 -4.25
C TYR A 73 14.16 -3.94 -3.38
N PHE A 74 14.02 -2.71 -2.87
CA PHE A 74 15.06 -2.11 -2.02
C PHE A 74 15.21 -2.81 -0.66
N LEU A 75 14.12 -3.32 -0.08
CA LEU A 75 14.20 -4.09 1.17
C LEU A 75 14.90 -5.43 0.97
N GLN A 76 14.68 -6.09 -0.17
CA GLN A 76 15.42 -7.29 -0.55
C GLN A 76 16.91 -6.97 -0.73
N GLN A 77 17.25 -5.90 -1.46
CA GLN A 77 18.63 -5.46 -1.62
C GLN A 77 19.29 -5.15 -0.27
N HIS A 78 18.63 -4.41 0.60
CA HIS A 78 19.10 -4.10 1.95
C HIS A 78 19.39 -5.37 2.75
N THR A 79 18.50 -6.36 2.67
CA THR A 79 18.65 -7.65 3.36
C THR A 79 19.87 -8.41 2.84
N ILE A 80 20.10 -8.43 1.51
CA ILE A 80 21.27 -9.05 0.90
C ILE A 80 22.56 -8.34 1.32
N GLN A 81 22.57 -7.01 1.32
CA GLN A 81 23.76 -6.21 1.61
C GLN A 81 24.19 -6.28 3.08
N LEU A 82 23.23 -6.29 4.01
CA LEU A 82 23.52 -6.26 5.44
C LEU A 82 23.42 -7.63 6.12
N GLY A 83 22.96 -8.65 5.42
CA GLY A 83 22.75 -9.99 5.96
C GLY A 83 21.70 -10.08 7.07
N GLN A 84 20.85 -9.06 7.21
CA GLN A 84 19.81 -8.99 8.24
C GLN A 84 18.47 -8.51 7.66
N PRO A 85 17.33 -9.03 8.15
CA PRO A 85 16.02 -8.58 7.70
C PRO A 85 15.80 -7.08 7.93
N ALA A 86 15.17 -6.42 6.96
CA ALA A 86 14.79 -5.02 7.12
C ALA A 86 13.72 -4.88 8.23
N THR A 87 13.86 -3.84 9.06
CA THR A 87 12.86 -3.53 10.07
C THR A 87 11.67 -2.79 9.48
N VAL A 88 10.51 -2.83 10.15
CA VAL A 88 9.33 -2.02 9.80
C VAL A 88 9.70 -0.53 9.66
N LYS A 89 10.60 -0.03 10.51
CA LYS A 89 11.07 1.37 10.47
C LYS A 89 11.81 1.70 9.17
N VAL A 90 12.66 0.79 8.68
CA VAL A 90 13.37 0.97 7.41
C VAL A 90 12.38 1.00 6.25
N ALA A 91 11.44 0.05 6.20
CA ALA A 91 10.39 0.01 5.19
C ALA A 91 9.54 1.30 5.18
N ALA A 92 9.08 1.75 6.36
CA ALA A 92 8.28 2.96 6.50
C ALA A 92 9.05 4.23 6.05
N ASN A 93 10.34 4.33 6.38
CA ASN A 93 11.16 5.45 5.93
C ASN A 93 11.37 5.46 4.41
N LEU A 94 11.54 4.29 3.79
CA LEU A 94 11.68 4.19 2.34
C LEU A 94 10.38 4.59 1.62
N ILE A 95 9.22 4.10 2.10
CA ILE A 95 7.91 4.52 1.59
C ILE A 95 7.78 6.03 1.72
N ARG A 96 8.06 6.60 2.90
CA ARG A 96 8.01 8.05 3.12
C ARG A 96 8.88 8.82 2.11
N LEU A 97 10.11 8.38 1.88
CA LEU A 97 11.04 9.04 0.97
C LEU A 97 10.50 9.03 -0.47
N LEU A 98 10.05 7.87 -0.95
CA LEU A 98 9.48 7.72 -2.29
C LEU A 98 8.21 8.56 -2.44
N SER A 99 7.29 8.51 -1.47
CA SER A 99 6.07 9.31 -1.52
C SER A 99 6.34 10.81 -1.44
N TYR A 100 7.33 11.25 -0.65
CA TYR A 100 7.65 12.67 -0.52
C TYR A 100 8.32 13.25 -1.77
N ASN A 101 9.22 12.49 -2.39
CA ASN A 101 9.94 12.93 -3.59
C ASN A 101 9.06 12.95 -4.85
N ASN A 102 7.95 12.24 -4.84
CA ASN A 102 6.99 12.16 -5.95
C ASN A 102 5.66 12.85 -5.61
N LYS A 103 5.67 13.81 -4.68
CA LYS A 103 4.48 14.65 -4.43
C LYS A 103 4.16 15.45 -5.68
N VAL A 104 2.91 15.33 -6.12
CA VAL A 104 2.30 16.15 -7.18
C VAL A 104 1.59 17.34 -6.55
#